data_AF-A0A968X189-F1
#
_entry.id   AF-A0A968X189-F1
#
_cell.length_a   1.000
_cell.length_b   1.000
_cell.length_c   1.000
_cell.angle_alpha   90.00
_cell.angle_beta   90.00
_cell.angle_gamma   90.00
#
_symmetry.space_group_name_H-M   'P 1'
#
loop_
_entity.id
_entity.type
_entity.pdbx_description
1 polymer ?
#
loop_
_entity_poly.entity_id
_entity_poly.type
_entity_poly.pdbx_seq_one_letter_code
_entity_poly.pdbx_strand_id
1 'polypeptide(L)'
;MHTLTTLKISALTIGLAFSFLCHAEESASSRKLAPMVVEDAEEVDGPNVRVMKFKDGSREVLVRTPDNKKITKTRKLNDEVIMVTRYTMDENGNPLGCKIYDGQKQELFKVSYGYHKVTGLLERELMFDARVKRIDKDTGKETPIQIIAYIYDAEGKRSAPIVYNLLPGKKFEDVFGIKSSELGENPFKDGN
;
A
#
# COMPACT_ATOMS: atom_id res chain seq x y z
N MET A 1 -9.65 10.91 33.97
CA MET A 1 -10.29 11.16 32.65
C MET A 1 -9.20 11.08 31.59
N HIS A 2 -9.04 9.92 30.95
CA HIS A 2 -8.05 9.74 29.87
C HIS A 2 -8.72 10.02 28.53
N THR A 3 -8.28 11.07 27.86
CA THR A 3 -8.62 11.40 26.48
C THR A 3 -7.93 10.40 25.55
N LEU A 4 -8.71 9.46 25.01
CA LEU A 4 -8.31 8.58 23.92
C LEU A 4 -8.25 9.39 22.63
N THR A 5 -7.05 9.88 22.32
CA THR A 5 -6.74 10.50 21.02
C THR A 5 -6.99 9.46 19.93
N THR A 6 -8.05 9.67 19.17
CA THR A 6 -8.46 8.82 18.06
C THR A 6 -7.44 8.95 16.94
N LEU A 7 -6.47 8.04 16.89
CA LEU A 7 -5.55 7.91 15.78
C LEU A 7 -6.34 7.45 14.56
N LYS A 8 -6.80 8.41 13.75
CA LYS A 8 -7.35 8.13 12.42
C LYS A 8 -6.24 7.46 11.63
N ILE A 9 -6.40 6.17 11.35
CA ILE A 9 -5.55 5.42 10.43
C ILE A 9 -5.88 5.96 9.05
N SER A 10 -5.25 7.09 8.68
CA SER A 10 -5.19 7.50 7.28
C SER A 10 -4.66 6.32 6.50
N ALA A 11 -5.39 5.95 5.45
CA ALA A 11 -5.06 4.86 4.55
C ALA A 11 -3.54 4.80 4.37
N LEU A 12 -2.92 3.79 4.96
CA LEU A 12 -1.57 3.42 4.62
C LEU A 12 -1.71 2.94 3.17
N THR A 13 -1.49 3.83 2.22
CA THR A 13 -1.21 3.46 0.83
C THR A 13 0.12 2.70 0.88
N ILE A 14 0.03 1.42 1.22
CA ILE A 14 1.14 0.46 1.19
C ILE A 14 1.53 0.15 -0.25
N GLY A 15 0.69 0.55 -1.22
CA GLY A 15 1.01 0.64 -2.63
C GLY A 15 2.25 1.51 -2.84
N LEU A 16 3.39 0.86 -2.90
CA LEU A 16 4.60 1.40 -3.48
C LEU A 16 4.27 1.91 -4.88
N ALA A 17 4.36 3.21 -5.05
CA ALA A 17 4.69 3.80 -6.33
C ALA A 17 6.12 3.37 -6.69
N PHE A 18 6.28 2.14 -7.18
CA PHE A 18 7.41 1.77 -8.04
C PHE A 18 7.03 2.16 -9.47
N SER A 19 7.08 3.46 -9.75
CA SER A 19 7.08 3.99 -11.10
C SER A 19 8.51 3.89 -11.63
N PHE A 20 8.90 2.71 -12.12
CA PHE A 20 10.05 2.63 -13.02
C PHE A 20 9.62 3.16 -14.39
N LEU A 21 10.34 4.19 -14.81
CA LEU A 21 10.49 4.73 -16.15
C LEU A 21 10.08 3.77 -17.30
N CYS A 22 8.91 4.02 -17.89
CA CYS A 22 8.61 3.71 -19.29
C CYS A 22 7.73 4.85 -19.83
N HIS A 23 8.20 5.48 -20.90
CA HIS A 23 7.50 6.52 -21.65
C HIS A 23 6.15 6.01 -22.19
N ALA A 24 5.06 6.74 -21.95
CA ALA A 24 4.20 7.31 -23.00
C ALA A 24 2.93 7.97 -22.41
N GLU A 25 2.79 9.25 -22.74
CA GLU A 25 1.59 10.07 -22.97
C GLU A 25 0.39 10.13 -21.99
N GLU A 26 0.06 11.40 -21.74
CA GLU A 26 -0.98 11.97 -20.93
C GLU A 26 -2.33 11.98 -21.67
N SER A 27 -3.41 11.54 -21.00
CA SER A 27 -4.69 12.25 -21.14
C SER A 27 -5.52 12.11 -19.86
N ALA A 28 -5.96 13.26 -19.38
CA ALA A 28 -6.57 13.51 -18.09
C ALA A 28 -8.05 13.09 -18.04
N SER A 29 -8.56 12.73 -16.84
CA SER A 29 -9.75 13.37 -16.24
C SER A 29 -10.13 12.76 -14.88
N SER A 30 -10.02 13.60 -13.84
CA SER A 30 -10.93 13.77 -12.70
C SER A 30 -11.24 12.60 -11.72
N ARG A 31 -10.57 12.59 -10.55
CA ARG A 31 -11.09 13.11 -9.25
C ARG A 31 -9.98 13.03 -8.17
N LYS A 32 -9.79 14.13 -7.45
CA LYS A 32 -8.70 14.38 -6.49
C LYS A 32 -8.73 13.43 -5.28
N LEU A 33 -7.90 12.38 -5.31
CA LEU A 33 -7.14 11.99 -4.12
C LEU A 33 -6.01 13.02 -3.99
N ALA A 34 -5.85 13.64 -2.82
CA ALA A 34 -4.78 14.63 -2.62
C ALA A 34 -3.44 13.99 -3.03
N PRO A 35 -2.75 14.49 -4.07
CA PRO A 35 -1.45 13.97 -4.41
C PRO A 35 -0.54 14.32 -3.24
N MET A 36 0.22 13.35 -2.74
CA MET A 36 1.35 13.64 -1.85
C MET A 36 2.33 14.44 -2.73
N VAL A 37 2.26 15.77 -2.66
CA VAL A 37 3.03 16.66 -3.52
C VAL A 37 4.50 16.53 -3.14
N VAL A 38 5.23 15.76 -3.94
CA VAL A 38 6.68 15.69 -3.90
C VAL A 38 7.18 16.89 -4.70
N GLU A 39 7.75 17.89 -4.03
CA GLU A 39 8.45 19.01 -4.70
C GLU A 39 9.94 18.89 -4.37
N ASP A 40 10.76 19.01 -5.42
CA ASP A 40 12.21 19.20 -5.44
C ASP A 40 12.97 18.57 -4.27
N ALA A 41 12.99 17.24 -4.26
CA ALA A 41 13.94 16.50 -3.44
C ALA A 41 15.36 16.82 -3.94
N GLU A 42 16.21 17.35 -3.06
CA GLU A 42 17.66 17.13 -3.21
C GLU A 42 17.89 15.62 -3.13
N GLU A 43 17.79 14.99 -4.30
CA GLU A 43 17.90 13.56 -4.50
C GLU A 43 19.38 13.20 -4.33
N VAL A 44 19.75 12.80 -3.11
CA VAL A 44 21.01 12.07 -2.91
C VAL A 44 20.74 10.65 -3.43
N ASP A 45 20.84 10.50 -4.74
CA ASP A 45 20.75 9.22 -5.43
C ASP A 45 22.13 8.57 -5.45
N GLY A 46 22.33 7.61 -4.56
CA GLY A 46 23.43 6.67 -4.65
C GLY A 46 22.98 5.43 -5.44
N PRO A 47 23.91 4.57 -5.89
CA PRO A 47 23.57 3.37 -6.68
C PRO A 47 22.59 2.42 -5.98
N ASN A 48 22.47 2.51 -4.65
CA ASN A 48 21.62 1.66 -3.82
C ASN A 48 20.76 2.44 -2.83
N VAL A 49 20.80 3.77 -2.84
CA VAL A 49 20.12 4.60 -1.82
C VAL A 49 19.39 5.73 -2.49
N ARG A 50 18.12 5.88 -2.16
CA ARG A 50 17.27 6.99 -2.59
C ARG A 50 16.65 7.67 -1.38
N VAL A 51 16.65 9.01 -1.38
CA VAL A 51 16.06 9.81 -0.31
C VAL A 51 14.98 10.73 -0.89
N MET A 52 13.78 10.62 -0.35
CA MET A 52 12.63 11.47 -0.71
C MET A 52 12.27 12.34 0.49
N LYS A 53 12.15 13.66 0.30
CA LYS A 53 11.70 14.61 1.33
C LYS A 53 10.26 15.04 1.01
N PHE A 54 9.43 15.25 2.03
CA PHE A 54 8.02 15.64 1.89
C PHE A 54 7.76 17.01 2.53
N LYS A 55 6.69 17.68 2.07
CA LYS A 55 6.28 19.01 2.57
C LYS A 55 5.94 19.04 4.06
N ASP A 56 5.54 17.90 4.62
CA ASP A 56 5.24 17.75 6.05
C ASP A 56 6.52 17.65 6.92
N GLY A 57 7.71 17.78 6.33
CA GLY A 57 9.00 17.64 7.01
C GLY A 57 9.43 16.19 7.22
N SER A 58 8.61 15.21 6.82
CA SER A 58 8.99 13.81 6.83
C SER A 58 9.92 13.49 5.66
N ARG A 59 10.71 12.42 5.80
CA ARG A 59 11.57 11.89 4.74
C ARG A 59 11.48 10.37 4.66
N GLU A 60 11.57 9.83 3.46
CA GLU A 60 11.69 8.41 3.19
C GLU A 60 13.07 8.08 2.64
N VAL A 61 13.72 7.08 3.22
CA VAL A 61 15.02 6.57 2.79
C VAL A 61 14.82 5.14 2.32
N LEU A 62 15.11 4.87 1.05
CA LEU A 62 15.10 3.54 0.48
C LEU A 62 16.53 3.07 0.32
N VAL A 63 16.86 1.92 0.90
CA VAL A 63 18.16 1.27 0.78
C VAL A 63 17.96 -0.09 0.15
N ARG A 64 18.55 -0.32 -1.01
CA ARG A 64 18.57 -1.61 -1.70
C ARG A 64 19.85 -2.36 -1.36
N THR A 65 19.76 -3.68 -1.18
CA THR A 65 20.96 -4.51 -1.06
C THR A 65 21.67 -4.64 -2.41
N PRO A 66 23.01 -4.78 -2.46
CA PRO A 66 23.74 -4.90 -3.72
C PRO A 66 23.31 -6.08 -4.61
N ASP A 67 22.72 -7.13 -4.01
CA ASP A 67 22.16 -8.29 -4.70
C ASP A 67 20.72 -8.08 -5.21
N ASN A 68 20.15 -6.88 -5.02
CA ASN A 68 18.78 -6.49 -5.35
C ASN A 68 17.67 -7.32 -4.67
N LYS A 69 17.99 -8.26 -3.77
CA LYS A 69 17.01 -9.17 -3.15
C LYS A 69 16.20 -8.53 -2.03
N LYS A 70 16.66 -7.41 -1.48
CA LYS A 70 16.01 -6.72 -0.36
C LYS A 70 16.00 -5.22 -0.54
N ILE A 71 14.91 -4.60 -0.11
CA ILE A 71 14.79 -3.14 0.00
C ILE A 71 14.33 -2.81 1.41
N THR A 72 14.99 -1.85 2.05
CA THR A 72 14.55 -1.27 3.32
C THR A 72 14.08 0.16 3.08
N LYS A 73 12.79 0.41 3.29
CA LYS A 73 12.18 1.74 3.25
C LYS A 73 12.01 2.24 4.68
N THR A 74 12.62 3.35 5.03
CA THR A 74 12.55 3.97 6.35
C THR A 74 11.87 5.31 6.23
N ARG A 75 10.74 5.52 6.93
CA ARG A 75 10.11 6.84 7.04
C ARG A 75 10.53 7.49 8.36
N LYS A 76 10.98 8.74 8.27
CA LYS A 76 11.38 9.55 9.41
C LYS A 76 10.57 10.84 9.46
N LEU A 77 10.28 11.31 10.66
CA LEU A 77 9.71 12.62 10.94
C LEU A 77 10.58 13.29 12.00
N ASN A 78 11.06 14.51 11.75
CA ASN A 78 11.98 15.21 12.67
C ASN A 78 13.17 14.33 13.10
N ASP A 79 13.76 13.61 12.15
CA ASP A 79 14.85 12.63 12.34
C ASP A 79 14.55 11.37 13.16
N GLU A 80 13.38 11.28 13.78
CA GLU A 80 12.90 10.07 14.44
C GLU A 80 12.35 9.08 13.40
N VAL A 81 12.73 7.80 13.51
CA VAL A 81 12.16 6.74 12.67
C VAL A 81 10.76 6.44 13.16
N ILE A 82 9.76 6.64 12.30
CA ILE A 82 8.36 6.35 12.63
C ILE A 82 7.88 5.02 12.03
N MET A 83 8.52 4.57 10.94
CA MET A 83 8.15 3.33 10.27
C MET A 83 9.32 2.76 9.46
N VAL A 84 9.46 1.44 9.46
CA VAL A 84 10.40 0.71 8.62
C VAL A 84 9.67 -0.39 7.86
N THR A 85 9.79 -0.43 6.54
CA THR A 85 9.28 -1.53 5.71
C THR A 85 10.43 -2.28 5.08
N ARG A 86 10.46 -3.60 5.21
CA ARG A 86 11.48 -4.48 4.64
C ARG A 86 10.85 -5.35 3.58
N TYR A 87 11.26 -5.17 2.34
CA TYR A 87 10.79 -5.92 1.18
C TYR A 87 11.76 -7.06 0.86
N THR A 88 11.20 -8.17 0.42
CA THR A 88 11.91 -9.24 -0.27
C THR A 88 11.50 -9.20 -1.73
N MET A 89 12.47 -9.25 -2.64
CA MET A 89 12.24 -9.14 -4.08
C MET A 89 12.44 -10.50 -4.77
N ASP A 90 11.81 -10.69 -5.92
CA ASP A 90 12.14 -11.77 -6.86
C ASP A 90 13.37 -11.40 -7.71
N GLU A 91 13.76 -12.30 -8.61
CA GLU A 91 14.89 -12.10 -9.52
C GLU A 91 14.68 -10.96 -10.53
N ASN A 92 13.42 -10.60 -10.79
CA ASN A 92 13.03 -9.51 -11.69
C ASN A 92 12.90 -8.16 -10.97
N GLY A 93 13.14 -8.11 -9.66
CA GLY A 93 13.00 -6.91 -8.86
C GLY A 93 11.56 -6.57 -8.50
N ASN A 94 10.62 -7.52 -8.56
CA ASN A 94 9.27 -7.38 -8.05
C ASN A 94 9.22 -7.75 -6.56
N PRO A 95 8.51 -7.00 -5.70
CA PRO A 95 8.37 -7.38 -4.30
C PRO A 95 7.53 -8.66 -4.18
N LEU A 96 8.04 -9.68 -3.49
CA LEU A 96 7.32 -10.91 -3.13
C LEU A 96 6.53 -10.75 -1.84
N GLY A 97 7.08 -10.00 -0.90
CA GLY A 97 6.48 -9.75 0.40
C GLY A 97 7.19 -8.63 1.14
N CYS A 98 6.54 -8.09 2.15
CA CYS A 98 7.17 -7.14 3.05
C CYS A 98 6.72 -7.30 4.49
N LYS A 99 7.55 -6.78 5.39
CA LYS A 99 7.25 -6.63 6.81
C LYS A 99 7.31 -5.17 7.18
N ILE A 100 6.26 -4.69 7.85
CA ILE A 100 6.13 -3.29 8.29
C ILE A 100 6.33 -3.25 9.80
N TYR A 101 7.23 -2.40 10.23
CA TYR A 101 7.60 -2.17 11.62
C TYR A 101 7.31 -0.72 12.01
N ASP A 102 6.96 -0.50 13.28
CA ASP A 102 6.94 0.85 13.85
C ASP A 102 8.36 1.38 14.13
N GLY A 103 8.44 2.62 14.63
CA GLY A 103 9.68 3.25 15.07
C GLY A 103 10.44 2.50 16.17
N GLN A 104 9.71 1.70 16.96
CA GLN A 104 10.25 0.88 18.06
C GLN A 104 10.61 -0.55 17.61
N LYS A 105 10.59 -0.81 16.29
CA LYS A 105 10.90 -2.10 15.67
C LYS A 105 9.92 -3.23 16.00
N GLN A 106 8.70 -2.92 16.44
CA GLN A 106 7.64 -3.92 16.57
C GLN A 106 7.03 -4.21 15.19
N GLU A 107 6.90 -5.49 14.84
CA GLU A 107 6.27 -5.91 13.59
C GLU A 107 4.76 -5.65 13.68
N LEU A 108 4.26 -4.76 12.83
CA LEU A 108 2.85 -4.39 12.76
C LEU A 108 2.11 -5.27 11.76
N PHE A 109 2.68 -5.41 10.56
CA PHE A 109 2.02 -6.08 9.44
C PHE A 109 3.00 -6.88 8.59
N LYS A 110 2.46 -7.90 7.94
CA LYS A 110 3.10 -8.63 6.84
C LYS A 110 2.27 -8.42 5.59
N VAL A 111 2.91 -8.27 4.45
CA VAL A 111 2.22 -8.15 3.16
C VAL A 111 2.78 -9.20 2.21
N SER A 112 1.90 -9.83 1.44
CA SER A 112 2.25 -10.72 0.34
C SER A 112 1.77 -10.11 -0.98
N TYR A 113 2.60 -10.18 -2.01
CA TYR A 113 2.31 -9.66 -3.34
C TYR A 113 2.07 -10.84 -4.30
N GLY A 114 0.90 -10.91 -4.90
CA GLY A 114 0.47 -11.95 -5.82
C GLY A 114 0.47 -11.45 -7.26
N TYR A 115 1.25 -12.12 -8.12
CA TYR A 115 1.39 -11.80 -9.53
C TYR A 115 0.68 -12.84 -10.40
N HIS A 116 0.15 -12.39 -11.54
CA HIS A 116 -0.40 -13.27 -12.55
C HIS A 116 0.73 -14.13 -13.15
N LYS A 117 0.54 -15.45 -13.18
CA LYS A 117 1.60 -16.41 -13.55
C LYS A 117 2.15 -16.25 -14.97
N VAL A 118 1.31 -15.83 -15.91
CA VAL A 118 1.69 -15.66 -17.33
C VAL A 118 2.17 -14.24 -17.63
N THR A 119 1.37 -13.21 -17.34
CA THR A 119 1.69 -11.82 -17.67
C THR A 119 2.66 -11.14 -16.71
N GLY A 120 2.88 -11.69 -15.50
CA GLY A 120 3.74 -11.08 -14.48
C GLY A 120 3.13 -9.83 -13.82
N LEU A 121 1.88 -9.47 -14.13
CA LEU A 121 1.23 -8.29 -13.57
C LEU A 121 0.84 -8.51 -12.10
N LEU A 122 1.01 -7.49 -11.27
CA LEU A 122 0.61 -7.53 -9.87
C LEU A 122 -0.92 -7.55 -9.76
N GLU A 123 -1.51 -8.64 -9.28
CA GLU A 123 -2.95 -8.78 -9.13
C GLU A 123 -3.43 -8.40 -7.74
N ARG A 124 -2.69 -8.78 -6.69
CA ARG A 124 -3.16 -8.65 -5.31
C ARG A 124 -2.05 -8.34 -4.32
N GLU A 125 -2.39 -7.52 -3.33
CA GLU A 125 -1.63 -7.36 -2.09
C GLU A 125 -2.49 -7.88 -0.94
N LEU A 126 -1.94 -8.81 -0.16
CA LEU A 126 -2.59 -9.38 1.00
C LEU A 126 -1.88 -8.91 2.26
N MET A 127 -2.52 -8.04 3.05
CA MET A 127 -1.98 -7.57 4.32
C MET A 127 -2.51 -8.39 5.50
N PHE A 128 -1.62 -8.81 6.37
CA PHE A 128 -1.90 -9.59 7.58
C PHE A 128 -1.45 -8.80 8.81
N ASP A 129 -2.22 -8.86 9.90
CA ASP A 129 -1.78 -8.32 11.20
C ASP A 129 -0.73 -9.25 11.81
N ALA A 130 0.48 -8.74 12.03
CA ALA A 130 1.58 -9.54 12.57
C ALA A 130 1.42 -9.82 14.08
N ARG A 131 0.66 -8.98 14.78
CA ARG A 131 0.44 -9.05 16.23
C ARG A 131 -0.70 -10.00 16.57
N VAL A 132 -1.71 -10.07 15.70
CA VAL A 132 -2.88 -10.93 15.88
C VAL A 132 -3.11 -11.78 14.63
N LYS A 133 -2.60 -13.01 14.66
CA LYS A 133 -2.83 -13.98 13.57
C LYS A 133 -4.30 -14.40 13.53
N ARG A 134 -4.93 -14.22 12.39
CA ARG A 134 -6.33 -14.59 12.15
C ARG A 134 -6.36 -15.88 11.34
N ILE A 135 -6.71 -16.99 11.96
CA ILE A 135 -6.74 -18.29 11.29
C ILE A 135 -8.19 -18.62 10.91
N ASP A 136 -8.39 -18.88 9.63
CA ASP A 136 -9.63 -19.45 9.11
C ASP A 136 -9.80 -20.87 9.66
N LYS A 137 -10.95 -21.14 10.28
CA LYS A 137 -11.19 -22.42 10.98
C LYS A 137 -11.35 -23.60 10.03
N ASP A 138 -11.81 -23.35 8.81
CA ASP A 138 -12.12 -24.40 7.84
C ASP A 138 -10.88 -24.78 7.03
N THR A 139 -10.00 -23.81 6.74
CA THR A 139 -8.80 -24.01 5.92
C THR A 139 -7.51 -24.08 6.73
N GLY A 140 -7.52 -23.64 7.99
CA GLY A 140 -6.32 -23.54 8.85
C GLY A 140 -5.33 -22.46 8.41
N LYS A 141 -5.68 -21.62 7.43
CA LYS A 141 -4.79 -20.61 6.85
C LYS A 141 -4.96 -19.25 7.51
N GLU A 142 -3.88 -18.47 7.53
CA GLU A 142 -3.94 -17.07 7.95
C GLU A 142 -4.77 -16.25 6.96
N THR A 143 -5.63 -15.37 7.47
CA THR A 143 -6.52 -14.52 6.69
C THR A 143 -6.05 -13.07 6.71
N PRO A 144 -6.08 -12.38 5.56
CA PRO A 144 -5.68 -10.99 5.49
C PRO A 144 -6.70 -10.08 6.18
N ILE A 145 -6.21 -8.98 6.75
CA ILE A 145 -7.03 -7.88 7.28
C ILE A 145 -7.36 -6.83 6.21
N GLN A 146 -6.59 -6.81 5.13
CA GLN A 146 -6.86 -5.98 3.96
C GLN A 146 -6.37 -6.69 2.71
N ILE A 147 -7.13 -6.55 1.63
CA ILE A 147 -6.76 -7.00 0.30
C ILE A 147 -6.83 -5.78 -0.62
N ILE A 148 -5.77 -5.55 -1.38
CA ILE A 148 -5.78 -4.60 -2.50
C ILE A 148 -5.74 -5.44 -3.78
N ALA A 149 -6.71 -5.25 -4.65
CA ALA A 149 -6.80 -5.96 -5.92
C ALA A 149 -6.65 -4.98 -7.09
N TYR A 150 -5.96 -5.44 -8.14
CA TYR A 150 -5.75 -4.71 -9.37
C TYR A 150 -6.34 -5.51 -10.53
N ILE A 151 -7.08 -4.83 -11.39
CA ILE A 151 -7.60 -5.39 -12.64
C ILE A 151 -6.88 -4.68 -13.78
N TYR A 152 -6.62 -5.40 -14.85
CA TYR A 152 -6.00 -4.85 -16.05
C TYR A 152 -6.96 -5.05 -17.22
N ASP A 153 -7.02 -4.07 -18.11
CA ASP A 153 -7.73 -4.24 -19.38
C ASP A 153 -6.92 -5.08 -20.36
N ALA A 154 -7.47 -5.27 -21.57
CA ALA A 154 -6.84 -6.08 -22.61
C ALA A 154 -5.51 -5.50 -23.11
N GLU A 155 -5.25 -4.21 -22.89
CA GLU A 155 -4.00 -3.53 -23.25
C GLU A 155 -2.97 -3.59 -22.13
N GLY A 156 -3.33 -4.17 -20.97
CA GLY A 156 -2.47 -4.25 -19.79
C GLY A 156 -2.47 -2.96 -18.97
N LYS A 157 -3.40 -2.05 -19.20
CA LYS A 157 -3.54 -0.84 -18.39
C LYS A 157 -4.29 -1.15 -17.10
N ARG A 158 -3.72 -0.69 -16.00
CA ARG A 158 -4.20 -0.98 -14.64
C ARG A 158 -5.39 -0.11 -14.26
N SER A 159 -6.41 -0.72 -13.65
CA SER A 159 -7.53 -0.04 -13.02
C SER A 159 -7.09 0.74 -11.77
N ALA A 160 -8.00 1.58 -11.25
CA ALA A 160 -7.87 2.02 -9.86
C ALA A 160 -7.89 0.79 -8.92
N PRO A 161 -7.12 0.82 -7.81
CA PRO A 161 -7.08 -0.29 -6.85
C PRO A 161 -8.44 -0.50 -6.19
N ILE A 162 -8.83 -1.76 -6.04
CA ILE A 162 -10.02 -2.17 -5.28
C ILE A 162 -9.56 -2.62 -3.89
N VAL A 163 -10.03 -1.94 -2.84
CA VAL A 163 -9.60 -2.20 -1.47
C VAL A 163 -10.70 -2.90 -0.68
N TYR A 164 -10.42 -4.11 -0.21
CA TYR A 164 -11.26 -4.86 0.72
C TYR A 164 -10.69 -4.73 2.12
N ASN A 165 -11.51 -4.25 3.06
CA ASN A 165 -11.12 -4.14 4.45
C ASN A 165 -11.87 -5.17 5.28
N LEU A 166 -11.11 -6.07 5.88
CA LEU A 166 -11.59 -7.28 6.55
C LEU A 166 -11.42 -7.19 8.07
N LEU A 167 -11.45 -5.96 8.59
CA LEU A 167 -11.43 -5.70 10.03
C LEU A 167 -12.78 -6.09 10.63
N PRO A 168 -12.83 -7.07 11.55
CA PRO A 168 -14.09 -7.56 12.11
C PRO A 168 -14.77 -6.46 12.94
N GLY A 169 -16.07 -6.34 12.78
CA GLY A 169 -16.88 -5.38 13.54
C GLY A 169 -16.67 -3.92 13.12
N LYS A 170 -15.92 -3.66 12.05
CA LYS A 170 -15.75 -2.32 11.47
C LYS A 170 -16.31 -2.30 10.06
N LYS A 171 -17.20 -1.35 9.77
CA LYS A 171 -17.67 -1.11 8.41
C LYS A 171 -16.63 -0.28 7.65
N PHE A 172 -16.75 -0.24 6.33
CA PHE A 172 -15.87 0.57 5.48
C PHE A 172 -15.87 2.04 5.92
N GLU A 173 -17.04 2.57 6.27
CA GLU A 173 -17.24 3.96 6.72
C GLU A 173 -16.53 4.24 8.05
N ASP A 174 -16.44 3.25 8.95
CA ASP A 174 -15.77 3.38 10.25
C ASP A 174 -14.24 3.50 10.11
N VAL A 175 -13.69 3.03 8.98
CA VAL A 175 -12.25 2.96 8.75
C VAL A 175 -11.79 3.99 7.70
N PHE A 176 -12.61 4.28 6.68
CA PHE A 176 -12.25 5.12 5.53
C PHE A 176 -13.22 6.29 5.29
N GLY A 177 -14.30 6.39 6.06
CA GLY A 177 -15.23 7.52 6.02
C GLY A 177 -16.28 7.47 4.90
N ILE A 178 -15.88 7.42 3.62
CA ILE A 178 -16.78 7.71 2.49
C ILE A 178 -16.89 6.52 1.52
N LYS A 179 -18.12 6.01 1.29
CA LYS A 179 -18.40 4.92 0.34
C LYS A 179 -17.79 5.18 -1.04
N SER A 180 -17.10 4.17 -1.58
CA SER A 180 -16.39 4.22 -2.87
C SER A 180 -17.19 3.68 -4.07
N SER A 181 -18.53 3.68 -4.07
CA SER A 181 -19.28 3.32 -5.29
C SER A 181 -20.59 4.09 -5.45
N GLU A 182 -20.77 4.65 -6.65
CA GLU A 182 -21.74 5.66 -7.08
C GLU A 182 -23.12 5.11 -7.48
N LEU A 183 -23.63 4.04 -6.87
CA LEU A 183 -25.03 3.65 -7.09
C LEU A 183 -25.73 3.56 -5.73
N GLY A 184 -26.41 4.65 -5.38
CA GLY A 184 -27.24 4.76 -4.17
C GLY A 184 -28.48 3.86 -4.22
N GLU A 185 -28.85 3.39 -5.41
CA GLU A 185 -30.02 2.55 -5.67
C GLU A 185 -29.66 1.41 -6.62
N ASN A 186 -30.39 0.30 -6.50
CA ASN A 186 -30.23 -0.84 -7.39
C ASN A 186 -30.77 -0.46 -8.79
N PRO A 187 -29.93 -0.40 -9.83
CA PRO A 187 -30.37 0.01 -11.17
C PRO A 187 -31.24 -1.04 -11.86
N PHE A 188 -31.43 -2.20 -11.25
CA PHE A 188 -32.29 -3.29 -11.72
C PHE A 188 -33.60 -3.40 -10.93
N LYS A 189 -33.87 -2.47 -10.01
CA LYS A 189 -35.22 -2.32 -9.47
C LYS A 189 -36.01 -1.42 -10.40
N ASP A 190 -37.02 -1.99 -11.05
CA ASP A 190 -38.04 -1.19 -11.72
C ASP A 190 -38.68 -0.26 -10.68
N GLY A 191 -38.70 1.04 -10.98
CA GLY A 191 -39.36 2.03 -10.14
C GLY A 191 -40.85 1.72 -10.10
N ASN A 192 -41.38 1.41 -8.92
CA ASN A 192 -42.82 1.40 -8.67
C ASN A 192 -43.37 2.83 -8.77
#